data_AF-A0A382U140-F1
#
_entry.id   AF-A0A382U140-F1
#
_cell.length_a   1.000
_cell.length_b   1.000
_cell.length_c   1.000
_cell.angle_alpha   90.00
_cell.angle_beta   90.00
_cell.angle_gamma   90.00
#
_symmetry.space_group_name_H-M   'P 1'
#
loop_
_entity.id
_entity.type
_entity.pdbx_description
1 polymer ?
#
loop_
_entity_poly.entity_id
_entity_poly.type
_entity_poly.pdbx_seq_one_letter_code
_entity_poly.pdbx_strand_id
1 'polypeptide(L)'
;IEKIENETLKDTFLGSIVGGLIQKGDLNSAEPLLEKIKDETLKKNLLVGLTTSYIQKGELNSAEPLLDKIEDKDLKQSMLVGLATASIKKGEFSSVEALLEKIEDKTFKDTLAAAAMRGCLEKGEIKKASEFLLHVEDENILTAGFLGILSEYWSEKGFLGTSWFVLRFTFSGKIFQIKW
;
A
#
# COMPACT_ATOMS: atom_id res chain seq x y z
N ILE A 1 2.55 34.85 -15.67
CA ILE A 1 3.04 34.55 -14.31
C ILE A 1 4.31 35.35 -13.98
N GLU A 2 5.19 35.67 -14.95
CA GLU A 2 6.40 36.50 -14.74
C GLU A 2 6.15 37.96 -14.31
N LYS A 3 4.93 38.49 -14.44
CA LYS A 3 4.60 39.89 -14.14
C LYS A 3 4.05 40.14 -12.72
N ILE A 4 3.98 39.13 -11.86
CA ILE A 4 3.55 39.31 -10.48
C ILE A 4 4.80 39.58 -9.64
N GLU A 5 5.04 40.85 -9.31
CA GLU A 5 6.20 41.27 -8.49
C GLU A 5 6.11 40.79 -7.04
N ASN A 6 4.89 40.54 -6.55
CA ASN A 6 4.67 40.05 -5.19
C ASN A 6 4.74 38.52 -5.14
N GLU A 7 5.79 38.00 -4.52
CA GLU A 7 6.05 36.56 -4.42
C GLU A 7 4.90 35.79 -3.73
N THR A 8 4.28 36.37 -2.69
CA THR A 8 3.15 35.74 -1.99
C THR A 8 1.91 35.61 -2.89
N LEU A 9 1.62 36.64 -3.69
CA LEU A 9 0.51 36.59 -4.67
C LEU A 9 0.80 35.59 -5.80
N LYS A 10 2.08 35.44 -6.18
CA LYS A 10 2.49 34.46 -7.18
C LYS A 10 2.30 33.04 -6.66
N ASP A 11 2.72 32.75 -5.43
CA ASP A 11 2.61 31.41 -4.83
C ASP A 11 1.16 31.01 -4.59
N THR A 12 0.32 31.92 -4.09
CA THR A 12 -1.12 31.67 -3.93
C THR A 12 -1.82 31.42 -5.27
N PHE A 13 -1.46 32.15 -6.32
CA PHE A 13 -1.98 31.92 -7.67
C PHE A 13 -1.52 30.57 -8.24
N LEU A 14 -0.22 30.25 -8.12
CA LEU A 14 0.32 28.95 -8.51
C LEU A 14 -0.35 27.81 -7.74
N GLY A 15 -0.53 27.96 -6.43
CA GLY A 15 -1.19 26.96 -5.59
C GLY A 15 -2.65 26.74 -6.00
N SER A 16 -3.36 27.79 -6.40
CA SER A 16 -4.73 27.67 -6.93
C SER A 16 -4.75 26.88 -8.25
N ILE A 17 -3.77 27.11 -9.15
CA ILE A 17 -3.65 26.35 -10.39
C ILE A 17 -3.33 24.88 -10.10
N VAL A 18 -2.32 24.62 -9.26
CA VAL A 18 -1.91 23.26 -8.89
C VAL A 18 -3.07 22.51 -8.25
N GLY A 19 -3.77 23.12 -7.29
CA GLY A 19 -4.96 22.53 -6.68
C GLY A 19 -6.07 22.21 -7.69
N GLY A 20 -6.31 23.10 -8.65
CA GLY A 20 -7.27 22.88 -9.73
C GLY A 20 -6.87 21.75 -10.69
N LEU A 21 -5.57 21.63 -11.00
CA LEU A 21 -5.04 20.54 -11.83
C LEU A 21 -5.15 19.19 -11.11
N ILE A 22 -4.82 19.15 -9.82
CA ILE A 22 -4.98 17.95 -8.97
C ILE A 22 -6.45 17.50 -8.98
N GLN A 23 -7.40 18.41 -8.75
CA GLN A 23 -8.82 18.09 -8.76
C GLN A 23 -9.33 17.59 -10.13
N LYS A 24 -8.78 18.11 -11.23
CA LYS A 24 -9.08 17.62 -12.58
C LYS A 24 -8.35 16.32 -12.94
N GLY A 25 -7.40 15.90 -12.11
CA GLY A 25 -6.56 14.73 -12.33
C GLY A 25 -5.41 14.96 -13.33
N ASP A 26 -5.10 16.20 -13.69
CA ASP A 26 -3.93 16.51 -14.55
C ASP A 26 -2.66 16.61 -13.70
N LEU A 27 -2.22 15.47 -13.18
CA LEU A 27 -1.15 15.38 -12.17
C LEU A 27 0.23 15.69 -12.77
N ASN A 28 0.48 15.25 -14.00
CA ASN A 28 1.72 15.50 -14.74
C ASN A 28 1.96 17.00 -14.97
N SER A 29 0.90 17.79 -15.16
CA SER A 29 1.00 19.25 -15.27
C SER A 29 1.11 19.94 -13.92
N ALA A 30 0.55 19.34 -12.86
CA ALA A 30 0.57 19.89 -11.50
C ALA A 30 1.98 19.82 -10.87
N GLU A 31 2.70 18.72 -11.06
CA GLU A 31 4.02 18.48 -10.45
C GLU A 31 5.08 19.55 -10.76
N PRO A 32 5.36 19.93 -12.02
CA PRO A 32 6.36 20.95 -12.32
C PRO A 32 5.94 22.36 -11.86
N LEU A 33 4.65 22.59 -11.61
CA LEU A 33 4.14 23.85 -11.06
C LEU A 33 4.25 23.88 -9.54
N LEU A 34 4.06 22.74 -8.87
CA LEU A 34 4.27 22.59 -7.43
C LEU A 34 5.72 22.95 -7.04
N GLU A 35 6.70 22.53 -7.84
CA GLU A 35 8.12 22.85 -7.58
C GLU A 35 8.47 24.34 -7.71
N LYS A 36 7.60 25.14 -8.34
CA LYS A 36 7.80 26.59 -8.49
C LYS A 36 7.27 27.41 -7.30
N ILE A 37 6.52 26.79 -6.39
CA ILE A 37 5.97 27.42 -5.19
C ILE A 37 7.09 27.54 -4.15
N LYS A 38 7.31 28.73 -3.60
CA LYS A 38 8.32 28.99 -2.56
C LYS A 38 7.73 28.92 -1.15
N ASP A 39 6.45 29.20 -1.00
CA ASP A 39 5.73 29.00 0.27
C ASP A 39 5.69 27.51 0.62
N GLU A 40 6.53 27.12 1.58
CA GLU A 40 6.70 25.74 2.02
C GLU A 40 5.42 25.14 2.63
N THR A 41 4.60 25.96 3.30
CA THR A 41 3.34 25.47 3.91
C THR A 41 2.33 25.13 2.82
N LEU A 42 2.19 26.02 1.83
CA LEU A 42 1.35 25.79 0.67
C LEU A 42 1.86 24.60 -0.15
N LYS A 43 3.18 24.53 -0.38
CA LYS A 43 3.83 23.43 -1.11
C LYS A 43 3.61 22.09 -0.42
N LYS A 44 3.78 22.01 0.91
CA LYS A 44 3.52 20.79 1.70
C LYS A 44 2.08 20.28 1.50
N ASN A 45 1.09 21.17 1.64
CA ASN A 45 -0.31 20.79 1.50
C ASN A 45 -0.65 20.28 0.09
N LEU A 46 -0.14 20.95 -0.94
CA LEU A 46 -0.36 20.54 -2.33
C LEU A 46 0.40 19.28 -2.69
N LEU A 47 1.60 19.06 -2.13
CA LEU A 47 2.36 17.82 -2.27
C LEU A 47 1.55 16.62 -1.76
N VAL A 48 0.98 16.73 -0.55
CA VAL A 48 0.11 15.67 0.01
C VAL A 48 -1.08 15.39 -0.91
N GLY A 49 -1.74 16.43 -1.43
CA GLY A 49 -2.87 16.29 -2.35
C GLY A 49 -2.48 15.63 -3.68
N LEU A 50 -1.33 16.00 -4.24
CA LEU A 50 -0.79 15.44 -5.48
C LEU A 50 -0.46 13.96 -5.30
N THR A 51 0.30 13.62 -4.26
CA THR A 51 0.69 12.23 -3.97
C THR A 51 -0.53 11.36 -3.70
N THR A 52 -1.51 11.86 -2.93
CA THR A 52 -2.77 11.14 -2.69
C THR A 52 -3.51 10.84 -4.00
N SER A 53 -3.52 11.80 -4.92
CA SER A 53 -4.19 11.65 -6.22
C SER A 53 -3.48 10.63 -7.11
N TYR A 54 -2.14 10.61 -7.12
CA TYR A 54 -1.38 9.58 -7.82
C TYR A 54 -1.66 8.18 -7.24
N ILE A 55 -1.70 8.04 -5.91
CA ILE A 55 -2.06 6.77 -5.23
C ILE A 55 -3.46 6.30 -5.65
N GLN A 56 -4.44 7.20 -5.64
CA GLN A 56 -5.83 6.87 -6.00
C GLN A 56 -5.98 6.44 -7.47
N LYS A 57 -5.21 7.04 -8.38
CA LYS A 57 -5.11 6.59 -9.77
C LYS A 57 -4.28 5.32 -9.95
N GLY A 58 -3.56 4.92 -8.90
CA GLY A 58 -2.60 3.84 -8.92
C GLY A 58 -1.39 4.13 -9.81
N GLU A 59 -1.04 5.39 -10.02
CA GLU A 59 0.21 5.79 -10.68
C GLU A 59 1.34 5.71 -9.64
N LEU A 60 1.64 4.48 -9.20
CA LEU A 60 2.46 4.19 -8.03
C LEU A 60 3.91 4.67 -8.19
N ASN A 61 4.46 4.52 -9.40
CA ASN A 61 5.81 4.99 -9.76
C ASN A 61 5.96 6.52 -9.64
N SER A 62 4.88 7.27 -9.82
CA SER A 62 4.87 8.73 -9.64
C SER A 62 4.64 9.13 -8.18
N ALA A 63 3.86 8.33 -7.44
CA ALA A 63 3.57 8.61 -6.02
C ALA A 63 4.78 8.39 -5.10
N GLU A 64 5.55 7.32 -5.32
CA GLU A 64 6.66 6.94 -4.43
C GLU A 64 7.72 8.04 -4.21
N PRO A 65 8.28 8.69 -5.25
CA PRO A 65 9.27 9.76 -5.05
C PRO A 65 8.69 10.99 -4.35
N LEU A 66 7.38 11.21 -4.46
CA LEU A 66 6.70 12.32 -3.78
C LEU A 66 6.47 12.03 -2.30
N LEU A 67 6.29 10.76 -1.91
CA LEU A 67 6.27 10.36 -0.49
C LEU A 67 7.58 10.66 0.22
N ASP A 68 8.70 10.52 -0.48
CA ASP A 68 10.02 10.81 0.11
C ASP A 68 10.26 12.29 0.38
N LYS A 69 9.49 13.18 -0.27
CA LYS A 69 9.48 14.62 -0.01
C LYS A 69 8.59 15.02 1.16
N ILE A 70 7.79 14.10 1.74
CA ILE A 70 6.93 14.39 2.89
C ILE A 70 7.75 14.21 4.17
N GLU A 71 8.04 15.31 4.86
CA GLU A 71 8.80 15.32 6.12
C GLU A 71 7.97 14.86 7.34
N ASP A 72 6.65 15.03 7.25
CA ASP A 72 5.73 14.64 8.30
C ASP A 72 5.62 13.12 8.37
N LYS A 73 6.19 12.54 9.42
CA LYS A 73 6.35 11.09 9.56
C LYS A 73 5.01 10.37 9.59
N ASP A 74 4.04 10.87 10.34
CA ASP A 74 2.74 10.21 10.51
C ASP A 74 1.93 10.26 9.21
N LEU A 75 1.97 11.40 8.51
CA LEU A 75 1.39 11.51 7.17
C LEU A 75 2.09 10.58 6.18
N LYS A 76 3.43 10.54 6.17
CA LYS A 76 4.20 9.65 5.29
C LYS A 76 3.83 8.18 5.52
N GLN A 77 3.75 7.74 6.77
CA GLN A 77 3.35 6.38 7.12
C GLN A 77 1.92 6.07 6.65
N SER A 78 0.97 6.98 6.88
CA SER A 78 -0.41 6.81 6.41
C SER A 78 -0.50 6.67 4.88
N MET A 79 0.30 7.43 4.15
CA MET A 79 0.30 7.39 2.69
C MET A 79 1.06 6.18 2.13
N LEU A 80 2.10 5.68 2.81
CA LEU A 80 2.74 4.40 2.49
C LEU A 80 1.74 3.24 2.58
N VAL A 81 0.90 3.22 3.63
CA VAL A 81 -0.20 2.24 3.76
C VAL A 81 -1.19 2.35 2.60
N GLY A 82 -1.55 3.57 2.22
CA GLY A 82 -2.40 3.82 1.04
C GLY A 82 -1.79 3.31 -0.26
N LEU A 83 -0.51 3.57 -0.48
CA LEU A 83 0.25 3.12 -1.65
C LEU A 83 0.34 1.58 -1.71
N ALA A 84 0.64 0.93 -0.59
CA ALA A 84 0.68 -0.53 -0.49
C ALA A 84 -0.70 -1.13 -0.79
N THR A 85 -1.76 -0.56 -0.23
CA THR A 85 -3.15 -0.99 -0.49
C THR A 85 -3.51 -0.88 -1.97
N ALA A 86 -3.14 0.22 -2.63
CA ALA A 86 -3.36 0.40 -4.06
C ALA A 86 -2.55 -0.61 -4.90
N SER A 87 -1.31 -0.89 -4.50
CA SER A 87 -0.43 -1.89 -5.13
C SER A 87 -1.03 -3.30 -5.04
N ILE A 88 -1.58 -3.68 -3.88
CA ILE A 88 -2.27 -4.97 -3.69
C ILE A 88 -3.48 -5.08 -4.64
N LYS A 89 -4.29 -4.03 -4.77
CA LYS A 89 -5.46 -4.04 -5.68
C LYS A 89 -5.08 -4.20 -7.15
N LYS A 90 -3.94 -3.67 -7.57
CA LYS A 90 -3.37 -3.93 -8.91
C LYS A 90 -2.68 -5.29 -9.00
N GLY A 91 -2.37 -5.88 -7.86
CA GLY A 91 -1.57 -7.09 -7.70
C GLY A 91 -0.12 -6.91 -8.13
N GLU A 92 0.41 -5.72 -7.90
CA GLU A 92 1.84 -5.39 -8.01
C GLU A 92 2.55 -5.82 -6.72
N PHE A 93 2.56 -7.13 -6.46
CA PHE A 93 3.00 -7.68 -5.18
C PHE A 93 4.48 -7.40 -4.86
N SER A 94 5.36 -7.36 -5.85
CA SER A 94 6.78 -7.01 -5.63
C SER A 94 6.94 -5.59 -5.09
N SER A 95 6.08 -4.65 -5.49
CA SER A 95 6.07 -3.29 -4.93
C SER A 95 5.59 -3.31 -3.48
N VAL A 96 4.64 -4.18 -3.13
CA VAL A 96 4.11 -4.31 -1.76
C VAL A 96 5.19 -4.76 -0.79
N GLU A 97 6.05 -5.71 -1.18
CA GLU A 97 7.18 -6.18 -0.34
C GLU A 97 8.09 -5.01 0.04
N ALA A 98 8.52 -4.20 -0.94
CA ALA A 98 9.36 -3.04 -0.70
C ALA A 98 8.68 -1.99 0.20
N LEU A 99 7.36 -1.83 0.09
CA LEU A 99 6.58 -0.91 0.91
C LEU A 99 6.40 -1.38 2.35
N LEU A 100 6.24 -2.69 2.58
CA LEU A 100 6.15 -3.26 3.92
C LEU A 100 7.41 -2.99 4.76
N GLU A 101 8.58 -2.99 4.13
CA GLU A 101 9.84 -2.65 4.79
C GLU A 101 9.92 -1.18 5.23
N LYS A 102 9.24 -0.28 4.51
CA LYS A 102 9.21 1.18 4.81
C LYS A 102 8.17 1.55 5.87
N ILE A 103 7.19 0.69 6.12
CA ILE A 103 6.18 0.90 7.16
C ILE A 103 6.84 0.62 8.52
N GLU A 104 6.50 1.38 9.55
CA GLU A 104 7.06 1.16 10.90
C GLU A 104 6.05 0.47 11.83
N ASP A 105 4.78 0.79 11.69
CA ASP A 105 3.72 0.24 12.54
C ASP A 105 3.48 -1.24 12.21
N LYS A 106 3.66 -2.09 13.22
CA LYS A 106 3.52 -3.55 13.10
C LYS A 106 2.11 -3.98 12.73
N THR A 107 1.09 -3.31 13.27
CA THR A 107 -0.32 -3.65 13.00
C THR A 107 -0.64 -3.41 11.53
N PHE A 108 -0.17 -2.29 10.97
CA PHE A 108 -0.30 -2.01 9.55
C PHE A 108 0.50 -2.99 8.69
N LYS A 109 1.72 -3.38 9.09
CA LYS A 109 2.48 -4.43 8.38
C LYS A 109 1.71 -5.75 8.32
N ASP A 110 1.24 -6.25 9.45
CA ASP A 110 0.53 -7.54 9.51
C ASP A 110 -0.75 -7.50 8.68
N THR A 111 -1.51 -6.40 8.77
CA THR A 111 -2.75 -6.22 8.02
C THR A 111 -2.50 -6.18 6.51
N LEU A 112 -1.46 -5.46 6.07
CA LEU A 112 -1.12 -5.34 4.65
C LEU A 112 -0.51 -6.62 4.10
N ALA A 113 0.37 -7.29 4.85
CA ALA A 113 0.92 -8.59 4.49
C ALA A 113 -0.20 -9.62 4.33
N ALA A 114 -1.17 -9.64 5.25
CA ALA A 114 -2.33 -10.51 5.13
C ALA A 114 -3.23 -10.18 3.93
N ALA A 115 -3.42 -8.89 3.62
CA ALA A 115 -4.15 -8.46 2.44
C ALA A 115 -3.42 -8.86 1.14
N ALA A 116 -2.09 -8.73 1.09
CA ALA A 116 -1.26 -9.12 -0.03
C ALA A 116 -1.28 -10.65 -0.24
N MET A 117 -1.16 -11.42 0.84
CA MET A 117 -1.34 -12.88 0.82
C MET A 117 -2.68 -13.25 0.20
N ARG A 118 -3.80 -12.66 0.66
CA ARG A 118 -5.14 -12.95 0.11
C ARG A 118 -5.22 -12.60 -1.38
N GLY A 119 -4.70 -11.44 -1.77
CA GLY A 119 -4.65 -11.06 -3.19
C GLY A 119 -3.82 -12.04 -4.04
N CYS A 120 -2.74 -12.61 -3.49
CA CYS A 120 -1.96 -13.65 -4.17
C CYS A 120 -2.78 -14.94 -4.32
N LEU A 121 -3.50 -15.38 -3.27
CA LEU A 121 -4.36 -16.56 -3.32
C LEU A 121 -5.47 -16.40 -4.36
N GLU A 122 -6.11 -15.24 -4.44
CA GLU A 122 -7.14 -14.95 -5.46
C GLU A 122 -6.59 -15.07 -6.90
N LYS A 123 -5.29 -14.89 -7.09
CA LYS A 123 -4.60 -15.08 -8.37
C LYS A 123 -3.98 -16.47 -8.56
N GLY A 124 -4.14 -17.38 -7.59
CA GLY A 124 -3.50 -18.72 -7.58
C GLY A 124 -1.99 -18.69 -7.30
N GLU A 125 -1.44 -17.57 -6.83
CA GLU A 125 -0.01 -17.41 -6.53
C GLU A 125 0.31 -17.91 -5.12
N ILE A 126 0.03 -19.18 -4.82
CA ILE A 126 0.14 -19.80 -3.47
C ILE A 126 1.54 -19.61 -2.86
N LYS A 127 2.60 -19.70 -3.67
CA LYS A 127 3.97 -19.51 -3.20
C LYS A 127 4.19 -18.09 -2.66
N LYS A 128 3.79 -17.06 -3.42
CA LYS A 128 3.89 -15.66 -2.97
C LYS A 128 2.98 -15.38 -1.78
N ALA A 129 1.80 -16.00 -1.74
CA ALA A 129 0.92 -15.90 -0.57
C ALA A 129 1.62 -16.38 0.70
N SER A 130 2.36 -17.49 0.61
CA SER A 130 3.17 -18.01 1.72
C SER A 130 4.31 -17.06 2.11
N GLU A 131 4.95 -16.41 1.14
CA GLU A 131 6.02 -15.42 1.38
C GLU A 131 5.49 -14.21 2.16
N PHE A 132 4.33 -13.65 1.78
CA PHE A 132 3.70 -12.58 2.54
C PHE A 132 3.29 -12.98 3.95
N LEU A 133 2.85 -14.23 4.14
CA LEU A 133 2.48 -14.71 5.47
C LEU A 133 3.67 -14.72 6.45
N LEU A 134 4.90 -14.85 5.95
CA LEU A 134 6.11 -14.77 6.79
C LEU A 134 6.36 -13.38 7.37
N HIS A 135 5.76 -12.33 6.80
CA HIS A 135 5.84 -10.97 7.32
C HIS A 135 4.81 -10.69 8.43
N VAL A 136 3.92 -11.63 8.73
CA VAL A 136 2.88 -11.47 9.77
C VAL A 136 3.43 -11.93 11.12
N GLU A 137 3.46 -11.04 12.10
CA GLU A 137 3.83 -11.35 13.49
C GLU A 137 2.61 -11.74 14.35
N ASP A 138 1.44 -11.13 14.13
CA ASP A 138 0.21 -11.44 14.88
C ASP A 138 -0.22 -12.91 14.68
N GLU A 139 -0.27 -13.66 15.78
CA GLU A 139 -0.56 -15.09 15.79
C GLU A 139 -1.96 -15.44 15.24
N ASN A 140 -2.95 -14.57 15.44
CA ASN A 140 -4.31 -14.82 14.95
C ASN A 140 -4.36 -14.65 13.43
N ILE A 141 -3.73 -13.59 12.92
CA ILE A 141 -3.63 -13.34 11.48
C ILE A 141 -2.81 -14.45 10.82
N LEU A 142 -1.70 -14.86 11.44
CA LEU A 142 -0.83 -15.93 10.98
C LEU A 142 -1.60 -17.26 10.87
N THR A 143 -2.33 -17.64 11.91
CA THR A 143 -3.14 -18.87 11.94
C THR A 143 -4.22 -18.86 10.86
N ALA A 144 -4.94 -17.74 10.73
CA ALA A 144 -5.97 -17.59 9.70
C ALA A 144 -5.36 -17.66 8.29
N GLY A 145 -4.19 -17.07 8.08
CA GLY A 145 -3.46 -17.12 6.81
C GLY A 145 -3.04 -18.53 6.42
N PHE A 146 -2.45 -19.29 7.36
CA PHE A 146 -2.08 -20.69 7.12
C PHE A 146 -3.28 -21.55 6.71
N LEU A 147 -4.42 -21.39 7.39
CA LEU A 147 -5.64 -22.11 7.03
C LEU A 147 -6.15 -21.74 5.64
N GLY A 148 -6.08 -20.46 5.27
CA GLY A 148 -6.43 -19.99 3.93
C GLY A 148 -5.57 -20.62 2.84
N ILE A 149 -4.25 -20.59 3.02
CA ILE A 149 -3.28 -21.19 2.08
C ILE A 149 -3.54 -22.70 1.91
N LEU A 150 -3.72 -23.43 3.02
CA LEU A 150 -4.01 -24.86 2.95
C LEU A 150 -5.32 -25.14 2.23
N SER A 151 -6.37 -24.38 2.51
CA SER A 151 -7.66 -24.56 1.83
C SER A 151 -7.56 -24.40 0.32
N GLU A 152 -6.82 -23.40 -0.16
CA GLU A 152 -6.63 -23.16 -1.59
C GLU A 152 -5.77 -24.26 -2.24
N TYR A 153 -4.67 -24.65 -1.60
CA TYR A 153 -3.80 -25.72 -2.08
C TYR A 153 -4.53 -27.05 -2.27
N TRP A 154 -5.38 -27.44 -1.32
CA TRP A 154 -6.16 -28.68 -1.42
C TRP A 154 -7.32 -28.57 -2.42
N SER A 155 -7.89 -27.37 -2.59
CA SER A 155 -8.87 -27.06 -3.64
C SER A 155 -8.28 -27.31 -5.02
N GLU A 156 -7.07 -26.79 -5.30
CA GLU A 156 -6.36 -27.03 -6.57
C GLU A 156 -6.07 -28.51 -6.84
N LYS A 157 -5.85 -29.31 -5.78
CA LYS A 157 -5.61 -30.76 -5.89
C LYS A 157 -6.89 -31.59 -5.98
N GLY A 158 -8.07 -30.96 -5.98
CA GLY A 158 -9.36 -31.64 -6.10
C GLY A 158 -9.81 -32.39 -4.83
N PHE A 159 -9.22 -32.07 -3.68
CA PHE A 159 -9.53 -32.73 -2.41
C PHE A 159 -10.56 -31.93 -1.61
N LEU A 160 -11.85 -32.18 -1.86
CA LEU A 160 -12.98 -31.44 -1.26
C LEU A 160 -13.30 -31.83 0.21
N GLY A 161 -12.46 -32.60 0.88
CA GLY A 161 -12.66 -33.07 2.26
C GLY A 161 -12.26 -32.06 3.36
N THR A 162 -12.24 -30.76 3.06
CA THR A 162 -11.53 -29.73 3.85
C THR A 162 -12.18 -29.41 5.19
N SER A 163 -13.51 -29.55 5.32
CA SER A 163 -14.19 -29.20 6.57
C SER A 163 -13.83 -30.10 7.75
N TRP A 164 -13.55 -31.40 7.52
CA TRP A 164 -13.26 -32.36 8.60
C TRP A 164 -11.80 -32.33 9.08
N PHE A 165 -10.84 -32.08 8.17
CA PHE A 165 -9.41 -32.03 8.51
C PHE A 165 -9.02 -30.72 9.23
N VAL A 166 -9.53 -29.57 8.79
CA VAL A 166 -9.25 -28.27 9.42
C VAL A 166 -9.79 -28.24 10.86
N LEU A 167 -11.00 -28.78 11.09
CA LEU A 167 -11.57 -28.95 12.45
C LEU A 167 -10.73 -29.85 13.36
N ARG A 168 -10.07 -30.88 12.82
CA ARG A 168 -9.22 -31.78 13.61
C ARG A 168 -7.90 -31.13 14.03
N PHE A 169 -7.35 -30.24 13.19
CA PHE A 169 -6.14 -29.48 13.51
C PHE A 169 -6.39 -28.42 14.60
N THR A 170 -7.52 -27.71 14.55
CA THR A 170 -7.86 -26.68 15.54
C THR A 170 -8.22 -27.26 16.91
N PHE A 171 -8.81 -28.46 16.99
CA PHE A 171 -9.17 -29.09 18.26
C PHE A 171 -8.00 -29.77 19.01
N SER A 172 -6.88 -30.09 18.36
CA SER A 172 -5.86 -30.96 18.97
C SER A 172 -4.68 -30.24 19.63
N GLY A 173 -4.60 -28.91 19.59
CA GLY A 173 -3.66 -28.10 20.40
C GLY A 173 -2.17 -28.43 20.28
N LYS A 174 -1.75 -29.20 19.27
CA LYS A 174 -0.36 -29.61 19.06
C LYS A 174 0.08 -29.20 17.66
N ILE A 175 0.93 -28.17 17.61
CA ILE A 175 1.64 -27.74 16.42
C ILE A 175 2.66 -28.85 16.08
N PHE A 176 2.36 -29.68 15.09
CA PHE A 176 3.35 -30.59 14.53
C PHE A 176 4.18 -29.85 13.48
N GLN A 177 5.49 -29.81 13.65
CA GLN A 177 6.41 -29.31 12.64
C GLN A 177 6.29 -30.17 11.38
N ILE A 178 5.84 -29.57 10.29
CA ILE A 178 5.98 -30.14 8.95
C ILE A 178 7.36 -29.71 8.46
N LYS A 179 8.29 -30.67 8.37
CA LYS A 179 9.55 -30.47 7.62
C LYS A 179 9.25 -30.64 6.13
N TRP A 180 9.68 -29.66 5.35
CA TRP A 180 9.70 -29.68 3.88
C TRP A 180 10.58 -30.82 3.35
#